data_AF-A0AAD9WGT2-F1
#
_entry.id   AF-A0AAD9WGT2-F1
#
_cell.length_a   1.000
_cell.length_b   1.000
_cell.length_c   1.000
_cell.angle_alpha   90.00
_cell.angle_beta   90.00
_cell.angle_gamma   90.00
#
_symmetry.space_group_name_H-M   'P 1'
#
loop_
_entity.id
_entity.type
_entity.pdbx_description
1 polymer ?
#
loop_
_entity_poly.entity_id
_entity_poly.type
_entity_poly.pdbx_seq_one_letter_code
_entity_poly.pdbx_strand_id
1 'polypeptide(L)'
;MAFLDLPREIRDEIYKYVLRSPTGLITPTYLPRPNPLKPSRRRKASPQTTRVRLISTPLPPYDPPIRRGMFISLALPCACRQIYYETHGLFWSKNTFHFSGFLDSGHGPGIVRTLKTMGQTASRLIQRITIQMPLRSHQYSGFRKVLHTLSSRARLGHFKRLELVWGEEEFEDLALAWRAIRNVGEMRLFDEMLTDLWVGDEARFERVVRVPARDGGAMYGDTCRLLHSAVGGKIVYGDVPRWDDHV
;
A
#
# COMPACT_ATOMS: atom_id res chain seq x y z
N MET A 1 -34.23 -12.10 18.97
CA MET A 1 -33.77 -12.22 17.57
C MET A 1 -32.26 -12.18 17.57
N ALA A 2 -31.63 -13.25 17.09
CA ALA A 2 -30.19 -13.35 16.96
C ALA A 2 -29.75 -12.94 15.54
N PHE A 3 -28.49 -12.51 15.40
CA PHE A 3 -27.93 -12.08 14.11
C PHE A 3 -28.00 -13.18 13.01
N LEU A 4 -27.89 -14.46 13.40
CA LEU A 4 -27.95 -15.58 12.46
C LEU A 4 -29.38 -15.93 11.98
N ASP A 5 -30.40 -15.36 12.63
CA ASP A 5 -31.81 -15.52 12.21
C ASP A 5 -32.13 -14.64 10.99
N LEU A 6 -31.28 -13.68 10.66
CA LEU A 6 -31.42 -12.84 9.47
C LEU A 6 -31.20 -13.66 8.19
N PRO A 7 -31.93 -13.40 7.09
CA PRO A 7 -31.63 -14.00 5.78
C PRO A 7 -30.18 -13.74 5.35
N ARG A 8 -29.62 -14.65 4.56
CA ARG A 8 -28.20 -14.62 4.17
C ARG A 8 -27.86 -13.32 3.43
N GLU A 9 -28.77 -12.85 2.59
CA GLU A 9 -28.64 -11.65 1.77
C GLU A 9 -28.43 -10.42 2.65
N ILE A 10 -29.20 -10.32 3.75
CA ILE A 10 -29.09 -9.22 4.71
C ILE A 10 -27.76 -9.31 5.47
N ARG A 11 -27.34 -10.52 5.85
CA ARG A 11 -26.02 -10.71 6.51
C ARG A 11 -24.87 -10.30 5.58
N ASP A 12 -24.94 -10.65 4.30
CA ASP A 12 -23.91 -10.29 3.31
C ASP A 12 -23.80 -8.77 3.13
N GLU A 13 -24.92 -8.02 3.14
CA GLU A 13 -24.87 -6.56 3.14
C GLU A 13 -24.21 -5.99 4.40
N ILE A 14 -24.50 -6.56 5.58
CA ILE A 14 -23.83 -6.18 6.82
C ILE A 14 -22.33 -6.49 6.75
N TYR A 15 -21.94 -7.65 6.21
CA TYR A 15 -20.54 -8.03 6.04
C TYR A 15 -19.81 -7.08 5.10
N LYS A 16 -20.42 -6.71 3.97
CA LYS A 16 -19.87 -5.71 3.05
C LYS A 16 -19.65 -4.39 3.79
N TYR A 17 -20.63 -3.92 4.55
CA TYR A 17 -20.53 -2.65 5.27
C TYR A 17 -19.41 -2.65 6.33
N VAL A 18 -19.21 -3.77 7.03
CA VAL A 18 -18.23 -3.87 8.13
C VAL A 18 -16.81 -4.18 7.65
N LEU A 19 -16.68 -5.03 6.62
CA LEU A 19 -15.39 -5.57 6.18
C LEU A 19 -14.84 -4.86 4.94
N ARG A 20 -15.62 -4.05 4.24
CA ARG A 20 -15.15 -3.26 3.10
C ARG A 20 -15.00 -1.80 3.52
N SER A 21 -13.82 -1.25 3.28
CA SER A 21 -13.60 0.19 3.35
C SER A 21 -14.48 0.90 2.32
N PRO A 22 -15.16 2.02 2.65
CA PRO A 22 -15.94 2.79 1.70
C PRO A 22 -15.16 3.15 0.42
N THR A 23 -13.88 3.46 0.56
CA THR A 23 -12.97 3.78 -0.56
C THR A 23 -12.30 2.56 -1.17
N GLY A 24 -12.46 1.38 -0.56
CA GLY A 24 -11.68 0.18 -0.88
C GLY A 24 -10.20 0.26 -0.48
N LEU A 25 -9.75 1.39 0.09
CA LEU A 25 -8.37 1.59 0.56
C LEU A 25 -8.31 1.52 2.08
N ILE A 26 -7.26 0.86 2.58
CA ILE A 26 -6.99 0.74 4.02
C ILE A 26 -5.54 1.11 4.34
N THR A 27 -5.35 1.99 5.31
CA THR A 27 -4.02 2.41 5.77
C THR A 27 -3.69 1.74 7.11
N PRO A 28 -2.58 1.00 7.19
CA PRO A 28 -2.00 0.55 8.46
C PRO A 28 -1.47 1.75 9.26
N THR A 29 -1.87 1.88 10.53
CA THR A 29 -1.44 2.98 11.41
C THR A 29 -1.01 2.44 12.78
N TYR A 30 -0.16 3.21 13.46
CA TYR A 30 0.19 2.93 14.85
C TYR A 30 -0.96 3.32 15.79
N LEU A 31 -1.09 2.60 16.89
CA LEU A 31 -1.97 3.03 17.97
C LEU A 31 -1.41 4.31 18.61
N PRO A 32 -2.25 5.35 18.84
CA PRO A 32 -1.82 6.55 19.54
C PRO A 32 -1.30 6.17 20.92
N ARG A 33 -0.14 6.73 21.26
CA ARG A 33 0.50 6.48 22.55
C ARG A 33 -0.36 7.13 23.64
N PRO A 34 -0.81 6.40 24.67
CA PRO A 34 -1.37 7.07 25.84
C PRO A 34 -0.27 7.96 26.43
N ASN A 35 -0.60 9.23 26.70
CA ASN A 35 0.34 10.15 27.35
C ASN A 35 0.85 9.49 28.64
N PRO A 36 2.17 9.33 28.79
CA PRO A 36 2.70 8.70 29.99
C PRO A 36 2.33 9.58 31.19
N LEU A 37 1.53 9.05 32.10
CA LEU A 37 1.07 9.73 33.32
C LEU A 37 2.23 10.08 34.28
N LYS A 38 3.48 9.66 33.97
CA LYS A 38 4.67 9.99 34.76
C LYS A 38 5.88 10.28 33.85
N PRO A 39 6.67 11.33 34.14
CA PRO A 39 7.93 11.60 33.44
C PRO A 39 8.96 10.52 33.83
N SER A 40 9.10 9.48 33.00
CA SER A 40 10.07 8.42 33.24
C SER A 40 11.47 8.88 32.81
N ARG A 41 12.29 9.29 33.79
CA ARG A 41 13.75 9.35 33.63
C ARG A 41 14.24 7.92 33.37
N ARG A 42 14.90 7.71 32.22
CA ARG A 42 15.57 6.45 31.83
C ARG A 42 14.65 5.23 31.65
N ARG A 43 13.88 5.21 30.56
CA ARG A 43 13.66 3.94 29.84
C ARG A 43 14.32 4.06 28.48
N LYS A 44 15.31 3.19 28.20
CA LYS A 44 15.67 2.86 26.82
C LYS A 44 14.35 2.56 26.12
N ALA A 45 14.00 3.34 25.10
CA ALA A 45 12.73 3.19 24.42
C ALA A 45 12.60 1.73 23.98
N SER A 46 11.83 0.92 24.71
CA SER A 46 11.44 -0.37 24.18
C SER A 46 10.67 -0.06 22.89
N PRO A 47 10.81 -0.87 21.83
CA PRO A 47 10.01 -0.67 20.62
C PRO A 47 8.53 -0.90 20.99
N GLN A 48 7.88 0.16 21.47
CA GLN A 48 6.46 0.22 21.74
C GLN A 48 5.72 0.04 20.40
N THR A 49 4.56 -0.63 20.48
CA THR A 49 3.55 -0.86 19.42
C THR A 49 3.76 -2.10 18.53
N THR A 50 3.43 -3.28 19.07
CA THR A 50 3.25 -4.54 18.33
C THR A 50 1.87 -4.67 17.67
N ARG A 51 0.99 -3.66 17.78
CA ARG A 51 -0.36 -3.74 17.23
C ARG A 51 -0.55 -2.67 16.16
N VAL A 52 -0.73 -3.14 14.93
CA VAL A 52 -1.11 -2.34 13.77
C VAL A 52 -2.63 -2.16 13.79
N ARG A 53 -3.10 -0.95 13.55
CA ARG A 53 -4.51 -0.65 13.38
C ARG A 53 -4.80 -0.40 11.89
N LEU A 54 -5.97 -0.84 11.42
CA LEU A 54 -6.41 -0.61 10.05
C LEU A 54 -7.47 0.47 10.05
N ILE A 55 -7.24 1.54 9.28
CA ILE A 55 -8.20 2.62 9.06
C ILE A 55 -8.59 2.66 7.59
N SER A 56 -9.83 3.05 7.29
CA SER A 56 -10.22 3.43 5.94
C SER A 56 -9.43 4.67 5.50
N THR A 57 -8.80 4.60 4.32
CA THR A 57 -8.06 5.74 3.74
C THR A 57 -9.06 6.70 3.11
N PRO A 58 -9.10 7.99 3.50
CA PRO A 58 -9.95 8.98 2.84
C PRO A 58 -9.44 9.28 1.42
N LEU A 59 -10.35 9.54 0.48
CA LEU A 59 -10.00 10.04 -0.86
C LEU A 59 -9.69 11.56 -0.79
N PRO A 60 -8.63 12.07 -1.45
CA PRO A 60 -8.48 13.50 -1.74
C PRO A 60 -9.68 14.00 -2.58
N PRO A 61 -10.21 15.24 -2.44
CA PRO A 61 -9.57 16.45 -1.88
C PRO A 61 -10.32 17.04 -0.66
N TYR A 62 -10.63 16.25 0.38
CA TYR A 62 -11.33 16.76 1.55
C TYR A 62 -10.47 16.74 2.81
N ASP A 63 -10.14 17.96 3.25
CA ASP A 63 -9.95 18.53 4.59
C ASP A 63 -9.78 17.64 5.84
N PRO A 64 -9.07 18.15 6.88
CA PRO A 64 -8.36 17.38 7.91
C PRO A 64 -9.24 16.46 8.77
N PRO A 65 -8.64 15.41 9.39
CA PRO A 65 -9.35 14.26 9.90
C PRO A 65 -9.95 14.53 11.29
N ILE A 66 -11.09 15.21 11.36
CA ILE A 66 -11.86 15.29 12.62
C ILE A 66 -12.87 14.13 12.74
N ARG A 67 -13.13 13.36 11.67
CA ARG A 67 -13.79 12.06 11.82
C ARG A 67 -12.72 11.00 12.02
N ARG A 68 -12.52 10.59 13.27
CA ARG A 68 -11.83 9.35 13.68
C ARG A 68 -11.99 8.31 12.56
N GLY A 69 -10.92 8.04 11.81
CA GLY A 69 -11.00 7.20 10.60
C GLY A 69 -11.78 5.92 10.89
N MET A 70 -12.69 5.53 9.99
CA MET A 70 -13.49 4.32 10.20
C MET A 70 -12.53 3.15 10.41
N PHE A 71 -12.57 2.60 11.61
CA PHE A 71 -11.71 1.49 12.01
C PHE A 71 -12.31 0.21 11.49
N ILE A 72 -11.53 -0.54 10.73
CA ILE A 72 -11.98 -1.83 10.22
C ILE A 72 -11.49 -2.90 11.19
N SER A 73 -12.45 -3.58 11.81
CA SER A 73 -12.18 -4.64 12.77
C SER A 73 -12.25 -6.00 12.08
N LEU A 74 -11.19 -6.79 12.24
CA LEU A 74 -11.15 -8.20 11.84
C LEU A 74 -11.69 -9.13 12.93
N ALA A 75 -12.43 -8.61 13.91
CA ALA A 75 -13.03 -9.42 14.98
C ALA A 75 -14.24 -10.24 14.50
N LEU A 76 -14.93 -9.79 13.46
CA LEU A 76 -16.16 -10.42 12.98
C LEU A 76 -15.95 -11.88 12.53
N PRO A 77 -14.93 -12.22 11.72
CA PRO A 77 -14.62 -13.61 11.40
C PRO A 77 -14.28 -14.49 12.62
N CYS A 78 -13.95 -13.91 13.78
CA CYS A 78 -13.63 -14.64 15.00
C CYS A 78 -14.86 -14.99 15.85
N ALA A 79 -16.05 -14.48 15.50
CA ALA A 79 -17.24 -14.62 16.34
C ALA A 79 -17.78 -16.07 16.40
N CYS A 80 -17.94 -16.73 15.24
CA CYS A 80 -18.34 -18.13 15.16
C CYS A 80 -17.94 -18.76 13.82
N ARG A 81 -17.98 -20.10 13.72
CA ARG A 81 -17.60 -20.84 12.51
C ARG A 81 -18.42 -20.44 11.28
N GLN A 82 -19.72 -20.23 11.44
CA GLN A 82 -20.57 -19.82 10.32
C GLN A 82 -20.12 -18.46 9.77
N ILE A 83 -20.03 -17.44 10.61
CA ILE A 83 -19.56 -16.10 10.20
C ILE A 83 -18.16 -16.17 9.60
N TYR A 84 -17.26 -17.00 10.15
CA TYR A 84 -15.94 -17.23 9.57
C TYR A 84 -16.04 -17.69 8.11
N TYR A 85 -16.78 -18.77 7.84
CA TYR A 85 -16.92 -19.27 6.47
C TYR A 85 -17.55 -18.23 5.53
N GLU A 86 -18.53 -17.48 6.02
CA GLU A 86 -19.20 -16.43 5.24
C GLU A 86 -18.28 -15.22 4.94
N THR A 87 -17.27 -14.95 5.78
CA THR A 87 -16.50 -13.69 5.73
C THR A 87 -14.99 -13.79 5.51
N HIS A 88 -14.37 -14.98 5.69
CA HIS A 88 -12.91 -15.12 5.83
C HIS A 88 -12.08 -14.55 4.68
N GLY A 89 -12.62 -14.49 3.45
CA GLY A 89 -11.97 -13.91 2.28
C GLY A 89 -12.46 -12.51 1.86
N LEU A 90 -13.58 -12.04 2.42
CA LEU A 90 -14.25 -10.82 1.96
C LEU A 90 -13.37 -9.59 2.19
N PHE A 91 -12.84 -9.45 3.41
CA PHE A 91 -11.95 -8.33 3.75
C PHE A 91 -10.73 -8.27 2.82
N TRP A 92 -10.06 -9.39 2.60
CA TRP A 92 -8.80 -9.42 1.87
C TRP A 92 -8.94 -9.18 0.36
N SER A 93 -10.06 -9.61 -0.22
CA SER A 93 -10.33 -9.47 -1.66
C SER A 93 -10.96 -8.13 -2.03
N LYS A 94 -11.62 -7.45 -1.07
CA LYS A 94 -12.35 -6.19 -1.32
C LYS A 94 -11.60 -4.94 -0.86
N ASN A 95 -10.45 -5.07 -0.19
CA ASN A 95 -9.65 -3.94 0.26
C ASN A 95 -8.23 -4.00 -0.32
N THR A 96 -7.67 -2.82 -0.54
CA THR A 96 -6.31 -2.60 -1.02
C THR A 96 -5.52 -1.89 0.08
N PHE A 97 -4.37 -2.44 0.44
CA PHE A 97 -3.51 -1.87 1.47
C PHE A 97 -2.74 -0.68 0.92
N HIS A 98 -2.99 0.50 1.46
CA HIS A 98 -2.35 1.75 1.07
C HIS A 98 -1.22 2.10 2.03
N PHE A 99 -0.05 2.41 1.48
CA PHE A 99 1.12 2.88 2.23
C PHE A 99 1.63 4.20 1.65
N SER A 100 1.91 5.17 2.51
CA SER A 100 2.44 6.48 2.14
C SER A 100 3.97 6.48 1.88
N GLY A 101 4.55 5.32 1.57
CA GLY A 101 6.00 5.11 1.46
C GLY A 101 6.45 3.71 1.91
N PHE A 102 7.75 3.43 1.78
CA PHE A 102 8.31 2.09 2.04
C PHE A 102 8.67 1.83 3.50
N LEU A 103 9.18 2.86 4.18
CA LEU A 103 9.76 2.81 5.51
C LEU A 103 8.79 3.29 6.59
N ASP A 104 9.13 3.01 7.85
CA ASP A 104 8.42 3.58 9.00
C ASP A 104 8.49 5.11 8.91
N SER A 105 7.34 5.77 8.95
CA SER A 105 7.24 7.23 8.90
C SER A 105 6.37 7.74 10.05
N GLY A 106 6.34 9.05 10.26
CA GLY A 106 5.41 9.69 11.19
C GLY A 106 3.93 9.43 10.84
N HIS A 107 3.64 8.87 9.67
CA HIS A 107 2.29 8.58 9.18
C HIS A 107 1.91 7.08 9.27
N GLY A 108 2.86 6.18 9.59
CA GLY A 108 2.56 4.77 9.81
C GLY A 108 3.76 3.83 9.72
N PRO A 109 3.55 2.55 10.05
CA PRO A 109 4.56 1.50 9.88
C PRO A 109 4.87 1.25 8.40
N GLY A 110 6.15 1.07 8.09
CA GLY A 110 6.61 0.65 6.78
C GLY A 110 6.07 -0.73 6.41
N ILE A 111 6.07 -1.02 5.11
CA ILE A 111 5.38 -2.18 4.53
C ILE A 111 5.91 -3.48 5.15
N VAL A 112 7.22 -3.66 5.16
CA VAL A 112 7.86 -4.89 5.67
C VAL A 112 7.54 -5.11 7.15
N ARG A 113 7.56 -4.03 7.96
CA ARG A 113 7.23 -4.12 9.38
C ARG A 113 5.77 -4.46 9.58
N THR A 114 4.86 -3.81 8.86
CA THR A 114 3.43 -4.09 8.89
C THR A 114 3.14 -5.56 8.59
N LEU A 115 3.68 -6.08 7.48
CA LEU A 115 3.47 -7.47 7.08
C LEU A 115 4.02 -8.46 8.11
N LYS A 116 5.16 -8.14 8.76
CA LYS A 116 5.70 -8.95 9.86
C LYS A 116 4.79 -8.90 11.08
N THR A 117 4.31 -7.72 11.47
CA THR A 117 3.45 -7.54 12.64
C THR A 117 2.08 -8.22 12.47
N MET A 118 1.53 -8.24 11.26
CA MET A 118 0.30 -8.98 10.95
C MET A 118 0.46 -10.51 11.06
N GLY A 119 1.70 -11.01 11.02
CA GLY A 119 2.00 -12.44 11.05
C GLY A 119 1.86 -13.10 9.67
N GLN A 120 2.27 -14.37 9.61
CA GLN A 120 2.40 -15.11 8.35
C GLN A 120 1.06 -15.36 7.65
N THR A 121 0.02 -15.72 8.40
CA THR A 121 -1.29 -16.07 7.85
C THR A 121 -1.97 -14.85 7.23
N ALA A 122 -2.15 -13.78 8.01
CA ALA A 122 -2.83 -12.58 7.54
C ALA A 122 -2.08 -11.89 6.38
N SER A 123 -0.75 -11.76 6.46
CA SER A 123 0.05 -11.14 5.39
C SER A 123 0.01 -11.90 4.06
N ARG A 124 -0.25 -13.22 4.08
CA ARG A 124 -0.43 -14.04 2.87
C ARG A 124 -1.80 -13.88 2.23
N LEU A 125 -2.80 -13.42 2.96
CA LEU A 125 -4.15 -13.21 2.44
C LEU A 125 -4.26 -11.88 1.66
N ILE A 126 -3.36 -10.93 1.91
CA ILE A 126 -3.34 -9.64 1.22
C ILE A 126 -3.16 -9.85 -0.28
N GLN A 127 -4.08 -9.27 -1.07
CA GLN A 127 -4.09 -9.44 -2.52
C GLN A 127 -3.53 -8.23 -3.26
N ARG A 128 -3.73 -7.02 -2.73
CA ARG A 128 -3.43 -5.76 -3.42
C ARG A 128 -2.77 -4.77 -2.47
N ILE A 129 -1.68 -4.17 -2.93
CA ILE A 129 -0.98 -3.10 -2.24
C ILE A 129 -0.81 -1.91 -3.19
N THR A 130 -1.11 -0.72 -2.68
CA THR A 130 -0.81 0.56 -3.32
C THR A 130 0.23 1.29 -2.48
N ILE A 131 1.29 1.76 -3.12
CA ILE A 131 2.36 2.53 -2.50
C ILE A 131 2.38 3.91 -3.12
N GLN A 132 2.19 4.94 -2.30
CA GLN A 132 2.53 6.31 -2.68
C GLN A 132 4.05 6.42 -2.74
N MET A 133 4.55 6.79 -3.91
CA MET A 133 5.97 6.92 -4.15
C MET A 133 6.49 8.18 -3.47
N PRO A 134 7.59 8.08 -2.70
CA PRO A 134 8.10 9.22 -1.94
C PRO A 134 8.76 10.24 -2.87
N LEU A 135 8.67 11.51 -2.48
CA LEU A 135 9.31 12.62 -3.18
C LEU A 135 10.83 12.45 -3.29
N ARG A 136 11.50 11.96 -2.23
CA ARG A 136 12.97 11.98 -2.14
C ARG A 136 13.61 10.62 -2.40
N SER A 137 14.64 10.62 -3.25
CA SER A 137 15.38 9.42 -3.69
C SER A 137 15.91 8.51 -2.58
N HIS A 138 16.44 9.09 -1.49
CA HIS A 138 16.96 8.30 -0.35
C HIS A 138 15.90 7.41 0.32
N GLN A 139 14.61 7.74 0.16
CA GLN A 139 13.53 6.94 0.72
C GLN A 139 13.32 5.64 -0.07
N TYR A 140 13.86 5.51 -1.29
CA TYR A 140 13.88 4.27 -2.06
C TYR A 140 14.76 3.17 -1.44
N SER A 141 15.58 3.48 -0.42
CA SER A 141 16.51 2.54 0.25
C SER A 141 15.86 1.30 0.91
N GLY A 142 14.53 1.16 0.89
CA GLY A 142 13.81 -0.04 1.32
C GLY A 142 13.15 -0.84 0.20
N PHE A 143 13.19 -0.35 -1.03
CA PHE A 143 12.31 -0.80 -2.11
C PHE A 143 12.57 -2.26 -2.52
N ARG A 144 13.84 -2.64 -2.76
CA ARG A 144 14.24 -4.04 -2.98
C ARG A 144 13.65 -4.99 -1.96
N LYS A 145 13.72 -4.61 -0.68
CA LYS A 145 13.26 -5.43 0.44
C LYS A 145 11.74 -5.57 0.44
N VAL A 146 11.02 -4.52 0.04
CA VAL A 146 9.57 -4.56 -0.17
C VAL A 146 9.26 -5.54 -1.30
N LEU A 147 9.85 -5.38 -2.49
CA LEU A 147 9.61 -6.26 -3.63
C LEU A 147 9.90 -7.73 -3.31
N HIS A 148 11.05 -8.03 -2.70
CA HIS A 148 11.38 -9.39 -2.29
C HIS A 148 10.37 -9.97 -1.29
N THR A 149 9.91 -9.14 -0.34
CA THR A 149 8.87 -9.55 0.61
C THR A 149 7.56 -9.85 -0.11
N LEU A 150 7.15 -9.01 -1.06
CA LEU A 150 5.93 -9.20 -1.85
C LEU A 150 6.02 -10.41 -2.78
N SER A 151 7.14 -10.64 -3.45
CA SER A 151 7.39 -11.84 -4.26
C SER A 151 7.25 -13.12 -3.43
N SER A 152 7.74 -13.10 -2.18
CA SER A 152 7.55 -14.21 -1.24
C SER A 152 6.06 -14.43 -0.88
N ARG A 153 5.28 -13.34 -0.75
CA ARG A 153 3.82 -13.41 -0.50
C ARG A 153 3.01 -13.80 -1.74
N ALA A 154 3.48 -13.49 -2.94
CA ALA A 154 2.88 -13.97 -4.18
C ALA A 154 3.13 -15.47 -4.35
N ARG A 155 4.35 -15.94 -4.06
CA ARG A 155 4.71 -17.36 -4.16
C ARG A 155 3.95 -18.25 -3.17
N LEU A 156 3.77 -17.78 -1.94
CA LEU A 156 3.25 -18.59 -0.83
C LEU A 156 1.88 -18.11 -0.31
N GLY A 157 1.21 -17.25 -1.06
CA GLY A 157 -0.02 -16.58 -0.63
C GLY A 157 -0.85 -16.09 -1.82
N HIS A 158 -1.64 -15.06 -1.58
CA HIS A 158 -2.64 -14.54 -2.53
C HIS A 158 -2.28 -13.16 -3.09
N PHE A 159 -1.02 -12.73 -2.94
CA PHE A 159 -0.62 -11.42 -3.45
C PHE A 159 -0.65 -11.43 -4.98
N LYS A 160 -1.42 -10.50 -5.56
CA LYS A 160 -1.71 -10.45 -7.00
C LYS A 160 -1.30 -9.16 -7.67
N ARG A 161 -1.35 -8.03 -6.96
CA ARG A 161 -1.15 -6.71 -7.58
C ARG A 161 -0.39 -5.75 -6.68
N LEU A 162 0.63 -5.12 -7.25
CA LEU A 162 1.33 -3.98 -6.70
C LEU A 162 1.03 -2.75 -7.57
N GLU A 163 0.61 -1.67 -6.94
CA GLU A 163 0.40 -0.38 -7.60
C GLU A 163 1.34 0.66 -6.99
N LEU A 164 2.08 1.37 -7.84
CA LEU A 164 3.00 2.44 -7.48
C LEU A 164 2.41 3.75 -7.99
N VAL A 165 2.14 4.69 -7.09
CA VAL A 165 1.43 5.94 -7.39
C VAL A 165 2.36 7.11 -7.16
N TRP A 166 2.64 7.88 -8.20
CA TRP A 166 3.29 9.18 -8.08
C TRP A 166 2.24 10.28 -8.05
N GLY A 167 2.34 11.18 -7.08
CA GLY A 167 1.63 12.46 -7.13
C GLY A 167 2.33 13.44 -8.08
N GLU A 168 1.77 14.63 -8.21
CA GLU A 168 2.29 15.64 -9.14
C GLU A 168 3.72 16.08 -8.79
N GLU A 169 3.95 16.45 -7.53
CA GLU A 169 5.25 16.90 -7.06
C GLU A 169 6.28 15.77 -7.12
N GLU A 170 5.90 14.55 -6.71
CA GLU A 170 6.80 13.40 -6.71
C GLU A 170 7.17 12.98 -8.13
N PHE A 171 6.25 13.09 -9.08
CA PHE A 171 6.55 12.78 -10.47
C PHE A 171 7.40 13.86 -11.14
N GLU A 172 7.18 15.13 -10.80
CA GLU A 172 7.99 16.24 -11.31
C GLU A 172 9.43 16.15 -10.80
N ASP A 173 9.64 15.89 -9.51
CA ASP A 173 10.97 15.67 -8.96
C ASP A 173 11.66 14.48 -9.63
N LEU A 174 10.93 13.39 -9.89
CA LEU A 174 11.44 12.23 -10.61
C LEU A 174 11.93 12.58 -12.02
N ALA A 175 11.09 13.30 -12.78
CA ALA A 175 11.40 13.66 -14.15
C ALA A 175 12.57 14.66 -14.20
N LEU A 176 12.66 15.59 -13.24
CA LEU A 176 13.78 16.51 -13.09
C LEU A 176 15.06 15.79 -12.70
N ALA A 177 15.02 14.86 -11.75
CA ALA A 177 16.19 14.08 -11.32
C ALA A 177 16.77 13.23 -12.46
N TRP A 178 15.92 12.67 -13.32
CA TRP A 178 16.36 11.94 -14.51
C TRP A 178 17.10 12.83 -15.51
N ARG A 179 16.64 14.06 -15.71
CA ARG A 179 17.20 14.98 -16.71
C ARG A 179 18.39 15.78 -16.20
N ALA A 180 18.33 16.18 -14.93
CA ALA A 180 19.37 16.95 -14.27
C ALA A 180 20.46 16.01 -13.80
N ILE A 181 21.52 15.91 -14.60
CA ILE A 181 22.81 15.31 -14.22
C ILE A 181 23.43 16.15 -13.09
N ARG A 182 22.86 16.10 -11.88
CA ARG A 182 23.25 17.01 -10.79
C ARG A 182 23.62 16.33 -9.48
N ASN A 183 23.31 15.05 -9.29
CA ASN A 183 23.77 14.31 -8.11
C ASN A 183 23.95 12.81 -8.40
N VAL A 184 25.21 12.36 -8.51
CA VAL A 184 25.56 10.95 -8.78
C VAL A 184 24.98 9.99 -7.73
N GLY A 185 24.84 10.43 -6.47
CA GLY A 185 24.30 9.60 -5.38
C GLY A 185 22.80 9.36 -5.44
N GLU A 186 22.01 10.37 -5.84
CA GLU A 186 20.54 10.27 -5.93
C GLU A 186 20.12 9.49 -7.18
N MET A 187 20.88 9.65 -8.27
CA MET A 187 20.74 8.85 -9.48
C MET A 187 20.96 7.36 -9.20
N ARG A 188 21.97 6.99 -8.40
CA ARG A 188 22.22 5.57 -8.04
C ARG A 188 21.02 4.90 -7.37
N LEU A 189 20.35 5.57 -6.43
CA LEU A 189 19.21 4.97 -5.73
C LEU A 189 17.98 4.84 -6.64
N PHE A 190 17.82 5.78 -7.58
CA PHE A 190 16.77 5.71 -8.59
C PHE A 190 17.05 4.61 -9.62
N ASP A 191 18.29 4.52 -10.13
CA ASP A 191 18.73 3.45 -11.03
C ASP A 191 18.63 2.08 -10.36
N GLU A 192 18.99 1.97 -9.08
CA GLU A 192 18.79 0.77 -8.27
C GLU A 192 17.31 0.42 -8.15
N MET A 193 16.44 1.40 -7.92
CA MET A 193 14.98 1.18 -7.88
C MET A 193 14.44 0.71 -9.23
N LEU A 194 14.85 1.33 -10.34
CA LEU A 194 14.46 0.89 -11.69
C LEU A 194 14.99 -0.51 -11.99
N THR A 195 16.22 -0.81 -11.60
CA THR A 195 16.81 -2.15 -11.72
C THR A 195 16.04 -3.18 -10.90
N ASP A 196 15.59 -2.81 -9.70
CA ASP A 196 14.77 -3.68 -8.86
C ASP A 196 13.35 -3.88 -9.41
N LEU A 197 12.81 -2.87 -10.10
CA LEU A 197 11.58 -2.99 -10.87
C LEU A 197 11.79 -3.91 -12.07
N TRP A 198 12.95 -3.89 -12.69
CA TRP A 198 13.23 -4.69 -13.87
C TRP A 198 13.24 -6.18 -13.51
N VAL A 199 12.16 -6.88 -13.84
CA VAL A 199 12.04 -8.33 -13.57
C VAL A 199 11.87 -9.14 -14.86
N GLY A 200 11.72 -8.49 -16.01
CA GLY A 200 11.38 -9.18 -17.26
C GLY A 200 10.07 -9.96 -17.12
N ASP A 201 9.89 -11.02 -17.93
CA ASP A 201 8.67 -11.84 -17.96
C ASP A 201 8.43 -12.70 -16.69
N GLU A 202 9.30 -12.66 -15.68
CA GLU A 202 9.19 -13.51 -14.48
C GLU A 202 8.38 -12.88 -13.33
N ALA A 203 7.65 -11.79 -13.58
CA ALA A 203 6.89 -11.10 -12.56
C ALA A 203 5.74 -11.98 -12.02
N ARG A 204 5.82 -12.36 -10.74
CA ARG A 204 4.81 -13.23 -10.08
C ARG A 204 3.48 -12.54 -9.74
N PHE A 205 3.39 -11.24 -9.96
CA PHE A 205 2.24 -10.42 -9.64
C PHE A 205 2.17 -9.22 -10.59
N GLU A 206 0.95 -8.76 -10.87
CA GLU A 206 0.67 -7.58 -11.69
C GLU A 206 1.32 -6.34 -11.06
N ARG A 207 1.97 -5.53 -11.89
CA ARG A 207 2.55 -4.25 -11.48
C ARG A 207 1.92 -3.14 -12.28
N VAL A 208 1.45 -2.12 -11.56
CA VAL A 208 0.79 -0.96 -12.14
C VAL A 208 1.48 0.30 -11.68
N VAL A 209 1.83 1.16 -12.61
CA VAL A 209 2.36 2.50 -12.35
C VAL A 209 1.27 3.51 -12.64
N ARG A 210 0.94 4.35 -11.66
CA ARG A 210 0.07 5.51 -11.85
C ARG A 210 0.90 6.79 -11.79
N VAL A 211 0.76 7.59 -12.82
CA VAL A 211 1.38 8.91 -12.95
C VAL A 211 0.30 9.97 -13.16
N PRO A 212 0.53 11.23 -12.75
CA PRO A 212 -0.44 12.30 -12.94
C PRO A 212 -0.73 12.54 -14.44
N ALA A 213 -1.98 12.91 -14.75
CA ALA A 213 -2.36 13.34 -16.08
C ALA A 213 -1.84 14.76 -16.32
N ARG A 214 -0.63 14.87 -16.89
CA ARG A 214 -0.08 16.15 -17.36
C ARG A 214 0.09 16.12 -18.88
N ASP A 215 -0.30 17.23 -19.51
CA ASP A 215 0.05 17.55 -20.90
C ASP A 215 1.51 17.99 -20.97
N GLY A 216 2.42 17.08 -20.66
CA GLY A 216 3.81 17.41 -20.37
C GLY A 216 4.80 16.92 -21.43
N GLY A 217 4.90 17.60 -22.57
CA GLY A 217 6.06 17.57 -23.50
C GLY A 217 6.77 16.21 -23.77
N ALA A 218 7.99 16.27 -24.32
CA ALA A 218 8.80 15.05 -24.53
C ALA A 218 9.34 14.46 -23.21
N MET A 219 9.64 15.33 -22.24
CA MET A 219 10.31 15.00 -20.97
C MET A 219 9.53 13.99 -20.13
N TYR A 220 8.25 14.25 -19.85
CA TYR A 220 7.45 13.32 -19.05
C TYR A 220 7.15 12.03 -19.82
N GLY A 221 7.07 12.12 -21.15
CA GLY A 221 6.94 10.96 -22.04
C GLY A 221 8.11 9.97 -21.87
N ASP A 222 9.35 10.45 -21.85
CA ASP A 222 10.53 9.60 -21.71
C ASP A 222 10.65 8.97 -20.31
N THR A 223 10.38 9.74 -19.24
CA THR A 223 10.33 9.19 -17.88
C THR A 223 9.27 8.09 -17.76
N CYS A 224 8.09 8.29 -18.36
CA CYS A 224 7.07 7.25 -18.36
C CYS A 224 7.45 6.01 -19.16
N ARG A 225 8.10 6.16 -20.33
CA ARG A 225 8.60 5.01 -21.11
C ARG A 225 9.62 4.21 -20.33
N LEU A 226 10.53 4.89 -19.62
CA LEU A 226 11.51 4.25 -18.77
C LEU A 226 10.84 3.47 -17.63
N LEU A 227 9.89 4.08 -16.93
CA LEU A 227 9.11 3.41 -15.90
C LEU A 227 8.35 2.21 -16.45
N HIS A 228 7.72 2.35 -17.61
CA HIS A 228 7.01 1.27 -18.26
C HIS A 228 7.95 0.11 -18.61
N SER A 229 9.10 0.39 -19.22
CA SER A 229 10.11 -0.61 -19.55
C SER A 229 10.66 -1.32 -18.31
N ALA A 230 10.84 -0.59 -17.20
CA ALA A 230 11.30 -1.19 -15.95
C ALA A 230 10.22 -2.06 -15.30
N VAL A 231 8.95 -1.65 -15.35
CA VAL A 231 7.86 -2.37 -14.71
C VAL A 231 7.40 -3.58 -15.52
N GLY A 232 7.44 -3.48 -16.86
CA GLY A 232 6.96 -4.52 -17.78
C GLY A 232 5.49 -4.85 -17.58
N GLY A 233 4.66 -3.88 -17.18
CA GLY A 233 3.26 -4.09 -16.82
C GLY A 233 2.40 -2.90 -17.26
N LYS A 234 1.43 -2.51 -16.43
CA LYS A 234 0.48 -1.46 -16.82
C LYS A 234 0.95 -0.07 -16.38
N ILE A 235 0.83 0.92 -17.25
CA ILE A 235 0.90 2.34 -16.86
C ILE A 235 -0.46 3.02 -17.03
N VAL A 236 -0.82 3.85 -16.06
CA VAL A 236 -2.05 4.65 -16.07
C VAL A 236 -1.68 6.12 -15.87
N TYR A 237 -2.21 6.97 -16.74
CA TYR A 237 -2.04 8.42 -16.70
C TYR A 237 -3.33 9.04 -16.18
N GLY A 238 -3.28 9.60 -14.98
CA GLY A 238 -4.49 9.93 -14.21
C GLY A 238 -5.38 8.68 -14.09
N ASP A 239 -6.47 8.68 -14.85
CA ASP A 239 -7.45 7.58 -14.90
C ASP A 239 -7.44 6.78 -16.21
N VAL A 240 -6.59 7.15 -17.18
CA VAL A 240 -6.57 6.55 -18.51
C VAL A 240 -5.40 5.57 -18.64
N PRO A 241 -5.63 4.28 -18.93
CA PRO A 241 -4.56 3.33 -19.21
C PRO A 241 -3.90 3.69 -20.54
N ARG A 242 -2.57 3.83 -20.57
CA ARG A 242 -1.84 4.25 -21.80
C ARG A 242 -0.99 3.14 -22.39
N TRP A 243 -0.37 2.32 -21.55
CA TRP A 243 0.32 1.09 -21.97
C TRP A 243 -0.13 -0.06 -21.07
N ASP A 244 -0.41 -1.19 -21.71
CA ASP A 244 -0.93 -2.41 -21.11
C ASP A 244 -0.23 -3.59 -21.78
N ASP A 245 1.02 -3.78 -21.39
CA ASP A 245 1.73 -5.02 -21.73
C ASP A 245 1.12 -6.11 -20.85
N HIS A 246 0.33 -6.99 -21.46
CA HIS A 246 -0.24 -8.13 -20.75
C HIS A 246 0.90 -9.06 -20.31
N VAL A 247 1.16 -9.09 -19.00
CA VAL A 247 1.97 -10.11 -18.32
C VAL A 247 1.12 -11.35 -18.04
#